data_AF-A0A8E2JSG2-F1
#
_entry.id   AF-A0A8E2JSG2-F1
#
_cell.length_a   1.000
_cell.length_b   1.000
_cell.length_c   1.000
_cell.angle_alpha   90.00
_cell.angle_beta   90.00
_cell.angle_gamma   90.00
#
_symmetry.space_group_name_H-M   'P 1'
#
loop_
_entity.id
_entity.type
_entity.pdbx_description
1 polymer ?
#
loop_
_entity_poly.entity_id
_entity_poly.type
_entity_poly.pdbx_seq_one_letter_code
_entity_poly.pdbx_strand_id
1 'polypeptide(L)'
;MLAIDSLKDRIIKCNVYPTEHGSDHRAIETVFLTTGLIPVFHPKRFFKDAPLQELREVLAHRMASQALPADRNDADALLLRLMATVTTGTCTIS
;
A
#
# COMPACT_ATOMS: atom_id res chain seq x y z
N MET A 1 -10.37 20.63 -8.16
CA MET A 1 -10.43 19.72 -7.00
C MET A 1 -11.47 18.65 -7.26
N LEU A 2 -11.11 17.38 -7.10
CA LEU A 2 -12.03 16.26 -7.27
C LEU A 2 -12.71 15.98 -5.92
N ALA A 3 -14.00 16.31 -5.84
CA ALA A 3 -14.84 16.07 -4.67
C ALA A 3 -16.30 15.96 -5.13
N ILE A 4 -17.15 15.27 -4.37
CA ILE A 4 -18.61 15.33 -4.57
C ILE A 4 -19.10 16.76 -4.33
N ASP A 5 -20.17 17.18 -5.01
CA ASP A 5 -20.61 18.58 -5.01
C ASP A 5 -20.87 19.12 -3.60
N SER A 6 -21.53 18.31 -2.74
CA SER A 6 -21.80 18.68 -1.34
C SER A 6 -20.56 18.93 -0.48
N LEU A 7 -19.39 18.49 -0.94
CA LEU A 7 -18.13 18.64 -0.23
C LEU A 7 -17.30 19.82 -0.77
N LYS A 8 -17.57 20.28 -2.00
CA LYS A 8 -16.88 21.42 -2.62
C LYS A 8 -17.14 22.70 -1.84
N ASP A 9 -18.38 22.92 -1.41
CA ASP A 9 -18.78 24.10 -0.65
C ASP A 9 -18.23 24.11 0.79
N ARG A 10 -17.62 23.00 1.22
CA ARG A 10 -17.12 22.80 2.59
C ARG A 10 -15.60 22.87 2.66
N ILE A 11 -14.90 23.23 1.60
CA ILE A 11 -13.44 23.32 1.60
C ILE A 11 -13.00 24.57 2.35
N ILE A 12 -12.19 24.39 3.40
CA ILE A 12 -11.54 25.49 4.13
C ILE A 12 -10.15 25.76 3.53
N LYS A 13 -9.44 24.69 3.13
CA LYS A 13 -8.07 24.76 2.61
C LYS A 13 -7.85 23.66 1.57
N CYS A 14 -7.08 23.96 0.53
CA CYS A 14 -6.58 22.97 -0.44
C CYS A 14 -5.24 23.48 -0.98
N ASN A 15 -4.12 23.12 -0.35
CA ASN A 15 -2.79 23.65 -0.66
C ASN A 15 -1.76 22.53 -0.73
N VAL A 16 -0.60 22.82 -1.31
CA VAL A 16 0.56 21.95 -1.18
C VAL A 16 1.01 21.93 0.28
N TYR A 17 1.23 20.73 0.81
CA TYR A 17 1.68 20.52 2.17
C TYR A 17 3.13 21.03 2.33
N PRO A 18 3.47 21.72 3.42
CA PRO A 18 4.75 22.42 3.54
C PRO A 18 5.93 21.47 3.76
N THR A 19 5.69 20.24 4.20
CA THR A 19 6.76 19.26 4.44
C THR A 19 7.16 18.59 3.14
N GLU A 20 8.46 18.67 2.83
CA GLU A 20 9.07 17.92 1.73
C GLU A 20 9.39 16.48 2.19
N HIS A 21 8.94 15.50 1.41
CA HIS A 21 9.09 14.07 1.74
C HIS A 21 10.16 13.35 0.90
N GLY A 22 10.87 14.07 0.03
CA GLY A 22 11.93 13.52 -0.83
C GLY A 22 11.43 12.80 -2.09
N SER A 23 10.12 12.85 -2.38
CA SER A 23 9.58 12.54 -3.72
C SER A 23 9.68 13.79 -4.59
N ASP A 24 9.82 13.58 -5.90
CA ASP A 24 9.61 14.56 -6.96
C ASP A 24 8.18 15.14 -6.99
N HIS A 25 7.21 14.46 -6.39
CA HIS A 25 5.86 14.94 -6.16
C HIS A 25 5.69 15.57 -4.78
N ARG A 26 4.95 16.68 -4.71
CA ARG A 26 4.59 17.34 -3.45
C ARG A 26 3.24 16.86 -2.92
N ALA A 27 3.15 16.65 -1.62
CA ALA A 27 1.89 16.28 -0.97
C ALA A 27 0.86 17.43 -1.02
N ILE A 28 -0.42 17.11 -1.12
CA ILE A 28 -1.52 18.08 -1.06
C ILE A 28 -2.30 17.87 0.24
N GLU A 29 -2.52 18.96 0.99
CA GLU A 29 -3.39 18.98 2.15
C GLU A 29 -4.70 19.67 1.83
N THR A 30 -5.80 19.03 2.19
CA THR A 30 -7.15 19.59 2.07
C THR A 30 -7.88 19.50 3.40
N VAL A 31 -8.45 20.61 3.85
CA VAL A 31 -9.22 20.72 5.10
C VAL A 31 -10.67 21.02 4.74
N PHE A 32 -11.60 20.25 5.28
CA PHE A 32 -13.03 20.47 5.10
C PHE A 32 -13.68 20.92 6.40
N LEU A 33 -14.65 21.81 6.29
CA LEU A 33 -15.57 22.16 7.36
C LEU A 33 -16.52 20.98 7.59
N THR A 34 -16.42 20.35 8.75
CA THR A 34 -17.30 19.25 9.14
C THR A 34 -18.19 19.64 10.31
N THR A 35 -19.51 19.59 10.09
CA THR A 35 -20.54 19.69 11.14
C THR A 35 -21.18 18.31 11.29
N GLY A 36 -21.04 17.67 12.46
CA GLY A 36 -21.59 16.32 12.71
C GLY A 36 -20.76 15.45 13.64
N LEU A 37 -21.32 14.27 13.99
CA LEU A 37 -20.68 13.26 14.85
C LEU A 37 -19.34 12.81 14.27
N ILE A 38 -18.34 12.69 15.14
CA ILE A 38 -17.04 12.11 14.83
C ILE A 38 -17.30 10.71 14.22
N PRO A 39 -16.82 10.43 13.00
CA PRO A 39 -16.98 9.11 12.41
C PRO A 39 -16.46 8.05 13.39
N VAL A 40 -17.25 7.01 13.63
CA VAL A 40 -16.77 5.85 14.41
C VAL A 40 -15.57 5.29 13.66
N PHE A 41 -14.38 5.49 14.21
CA PHE A 41 -13.15 5.03 13.61
C PHE A 41 -13.18 3.50 13.56
N HIS A 42 -13.33 2.95 12.37
CA HIS A 42 -13.07 1.53 12.16
C HIS A 42 -11.54 1.38 12.08
N PRO A 43 -10.94 0.48 12.88
CA PRO A 43 -9.51 0.27 12.81
C PRO A 43 -9.14 -0.11 11.39
N LYS A 44 -8.36 0.75 10.74
CA LYS A 44 -7.69 0.41 9.49
C LYS A 44 -6.73 -0.73 9.81
N ARG A 45 -6.61 -1.73 8.94
CA ARG A 45 -5.52 -2.71 9.04
C ARG A 45 -4.21 -1.95 9.04
N PHE A 46 -3.50 -1.97 10.16
CA PHE A 46 -2.19 -1.32 10.22
C PHE A 46 -1.15 -2.28 9.67
N PHE A 47 -0.15 -1.75 8.96
CA PHE A 47 0.97 -2.55 8.46
C PHE A 47 1.71 -3.29 9.60
N LYS A 48 1.74 -2.72 10.81
CA LYS A 48 2.34 -3.36 11.99
C LYS A 48 1.59 -4.64 12.41
N ASP A 49 0.30 -4.74 12.07
CA ASP A 49 -0.56 -5.88 12.40
C ASP A 49 -0.63 -6.87 11.21
N ALA A 50 0.18 -6.66 10.17
CA ALA A 50 0.24 -7.58 9.04
C ALA A 50 0.84 -8.93 9.48
N PRO A 51 0.26 -10.07 9.04
CA PRO A 51 0.77 -11.41 9.33
C PRO A 51 2.02 -11.71 8.48
N LEU A 52 3.08 -10.95 8.71
CA LEU A 52 4.29 -10.99 7.89
C LEU A 52 4.99 -12.34 7.99
N GLN A 53 4.89 -13.01 9.14
CA GLN A 53 5.51 -14.31 9.37
C GLN A 53 4.81 -15.39 8.54
N GLU A 54 3.49 -15.45 8.61
CA GLU A 54 2.67 -16.38 7.85
C GLU A 54 2.83 -16.15 6.34
N LEU A 55 2.90 -14.88 5.91
CA LEU A 55 3.18 -14.54 4.51
C LEU A 55 4.56 -15.04 4.06
N ARG A 56 5.60 -14.89 4.91
CA ARG A 56 6.95 -15.40 4.60
C ARG A 56 6.97 -16.92 4.48
N GLU A 57 6.26 -17.62 5.35
CA GLU A 57 6.16 -19.09 5.31
C GLU A 57 5.45 -19.58 4.06
N VAL A 58 4.32 -18.94 3.70
CA VAL A 58 3.60 -19.24 2.46
C VAL A 58 4.48 -18.99 1.22
N LEU A 59 5.21 -17.86 1.20
CA LEU A 59 6.13 -17.56 0.10
C LEU A 59 7.27 -18.58 0.02
N ALA A 60 7.89 -18.93 1.15
CA ALA A 60 8.96 -19.92 1.19
C ALA A 60 8.48 -21.29 0.67
N HIS A 61 7.30 -21.74 1.10
CA HIS A 61 6.70 -22.98 0.62
C HIS A 61 6.44 -22.95 -0.89
N ARG A 62 5.92 -21.84 -1.43
CA ARG A 62 5.69 -21.69 -2.87
C ARG A 62 6.97 -21.61 -3.69
N MET A 63 8.02 -21.00 -3.15
CA MET A 63 9.31 -20.91 -3.83
C MET A 63 10.05 -22.25 -3.80
N ALA A 64 9.79 -23.11 -2.80
CA ALA A 64 10.41 -24.44 -2.71
C ALA A 64 10.02 -25.37 -3.87
N SER A 65 8.84 -25.18 -4.48
CA SER A 65 8.40 -25.95 -5.65
C SER A 65 8.87 -25.38 -6.99
N GLN A 66 9.56 -24.23 -6.99
CA GLN A 66 10.06 -23.59 -8.19
C GLN A 66 11.55 -23.85 -8.40
N ALA A 67 11.94 -24.06 -9.65
CA ALA A 67 13.34 -24.18 -10.01
C ALA A 67 14.14 -22.92 -9.60
N LEU A 68 15.36 -23.13 -9.10
CA LEU A 68 16.33 -22.05 -8.97
C LEU A 68 16.89 -21.69 -10.35
N PRO A 69 17.25 -20.42 -10.59
CA PRO A 69 18.04 -20.05 -11.75
C PRO A 69 19.35 -20.85 -11.81
N ALA A 70 19.87 -21.06 -13.02
CA ALA A 70 21.11 -21.80 -13.24
C ALA A 70 22.32 -21.13 -12.54
N ASP A 71 22.38 -19.80 -12.60
CA ASP A 71 23.30 -19.00 -11.80
C ASP A 71 22.57 -18.42 -10.57
N ARG A 72 23.08 -18.73 -9.38
CA ARG A 72 22.51 -18.27 -8.11
C ARG A 72 22.95 -16.85 -7.74
N ASN A 73 23.89 -16.27 -8.48
CA ASN A 73 24.32 -14.89 -8.31
C ASN A 73 23.60 -13.93 -9.27
N ASP A 74 22.77 -14.45 -10.18
CA ASP A 74 21.94 -13.64 -11.06
C ASP A 74 20.78 -13.02 -10.27
N ALA A 75 20.99 -11.79 -9.80
CA ALA A 75 20.05 -11.05 -8.98
C ALA A 75 18.73 -10.75 -9.73
N ASP A 76 18.79 -10.53 -11.04
CA ASP A 76 17.62 -10.22 -11.86
C ASP A 76 16.76 -11.47 -12.05
N ALA A 77 17.37 -12.62 -12.32
CA ALA A 77 16.67 -13.90 -12.40
C ALA A 77 16.01 -14.29 -11.07
N LEU A 78 16.69 -14.03 -9.94
CA LEU A 78 16.13 -14.26 -8.61
C LEU A 78 14.97 -13.31 -8.29
N LEU A 79 15.08 -12.04 -8.66
CA LEU A 79 14.00 -11.06 -8.49
C LEU A 79 12.78 -11.44 -9.32
N LEU A 80 12.97 -11.82 -10.60
CA LEU A 80 11.89 -12.24 -11.48
C LEU A 80 11.14 -13.45 -10.91
N ARG A 81 11.88 -14.43 -10.36
CA ARG A 81 11.30 -15.60 -9.68
C ARG A 81 10.46 -15.22 -8.46
N LEU A 82 10.96 -14.30 -7.64
CA LEU A 82 10.21 -13.79 -6.49
C LEU A 82 8.92 -13.10 -6.94
N MET A 83 9.01 -12.21 -7.93
CA MET A 83 7.86 -11.46 -8.46
C MET A 83 6.79 -12.39 -9.06
N ALA A 84 7.18 -13.44 -9.79
CA ALA A 84 6.26 -14.46 -10.29
C ALA A 84 5.53 -15.21 -9.15
N THR A 85 6.22 -15.48 -8.04
CA THR A 85 5.63 -16.15 -6.87
C THR A 85 4.62 -15.28 -6.13
N VAL A 86 4.93 -13.99 -6.01
CA VAL A 86 4.07 -13.02 -5.34
C VAL A 86 2.81 -12.74 -6.16
N THR A 87 2.93 -12.64 -7.49
CA THR A 87 1.82 -12.32 -8.41
C THR A 87 0.86 -13.47 -8.67
N THR A 88 1.32 -14.72 -8.58
CA THR A 88 0.47 -15.92 -8.72
C THR A 88 -0.35 -16.24 -7.47
N GLY A 89 -0.10 -15.52 -6.36
CA GLY A 89 -0.87 -15.64 -5.13
C GLY A 89 -2.20 -14.92 -5.17
N THR A 90 -3.30 -15.65 -5.11
CA THR A 90 -4.61 -15.05 -4.82
C THR A 90 -4.60 -14.44 -3.42
N CYS A 91 -4.60 -13.12 -3.34
CA CYS A 91 -4.87 -12.39 -2.11
C CYS A 91 -6.38 -12.48 -1.85
N THR A 92 -6.82 -13.48 -1.10
CA THR A 92 -8.18 -13.45 -0.52
C THR A 92 -8.12 -12.51 0.68
N ILE A 93 -8.54 -11.28 0.47
CA ILE A 93 -8.81 -10.34 1.54
C ILE A 93 -10.12 -10.81 2.19
N SER A 94 -10.04 -11.70 3.19
CA SER A 94 -11.13 -11.92 4.14
C SER A 94 -11.37 -10.66 4.96
#